data_AF-A0A212CPQ8-F1
#
_entry.id   AF-A0A212CPQ8-F1
#
_cell.length_a   1.000
_cell.length_b   1.000
_cell.length_c   1.000
_cell.angle_alpha   90.00
_cell.angle_beta   90.00
_cell.angle_gamma   90.00
#
_symmetry.space_group_name_H-M   'P 1'
#
loop_
_entity.id
_entity.type
_entity.pdbx_description
1 polymer ?
#
loop_
_entity_poly.entity_id
_entity_poly.type
_entity_poly.pdbx_seq_one_letter_code
_entity_poly.pdbx_strand_id
1 'polypeptide(L)'
;MVTAGGRASYYVSYRREAFAQIKLPKYSLPKDMHIISTNENQVFAAVQEWNQNDTYNLYISDTRGIYFTLAMENIKSSRGLVGNIIIELYEVAGIKGIFLANKKVDDQVKTYITYNKGRDWRLLQAPDVDLRGNPVHCLLPFCSLHLHLQISENPYSSGRISSKETAPGLVVATGNIGSELSYTDIGVFISSDGGNTWRQLESVFPERPMSFEEEANG
;
A
#
# COMPACT_ATOMS: atom_id res chain seq x y z
N MET A 1 16.45 -32.20 2.71
CA MET A 1 15.32 -32.13 1.78
C MET A 1 15.85 -31.54 0.49
N VAL A 2 16.02 -32.36 -0.54
CA VAL A 2 16.64 -31.94 -1.81
C VAL A 2 15.58 -31.20 -2.61
N THR A 3 15.72 -29.88 -2.74
CA THR A 3 14.96 -29.08 -3.69
C THR A 3 15.46 -29.42 -5.09
N ALA A 4 14.90 -30.45 -5.70
CA ALA A 4 14.93 -30.60 -7.15
C ALA A 4 14.24 -29.36 -7.74
N GLY A 5 14.87 -28.70 -8.72
CA GLY A 5 14.41 -27.47 -9.37
C GLY A 5 13.09 -27.63 -10.13
N GLY A 6 11.99 -27.81 -9.39
CA GLY A 6 10.64 -27.93 -9.89
C GLY A 6 9.85 -26.64 -9.66
N ARG A 7 9.19 -26.16 -10.71
CA ARG A 7 8.27 -25.01 -10.66
C ARG A 7 7.18 -25.30 -9.62
N ALA A 8 6.99 -24.40 -8.66
CA ALA A 8 5.94 -24.53 -7.65
C ALA A 8 4.57 -24.64 -8.33
N SER A 9 3.75 -25.59 -7.89
CA SER A 9 2.39 -25.81 -8.39
C SER A 9 1.39 -25.51 -7.29
N TYR A 10 0.44 -24.62 -7.58
CA TYR A 10 -0.58 -24.19 -6.63
C TYR A 10 -1.94 -24.73 -7.05
N TYR A 11 -2.76 -25.12 -6.07
CA TYR A 11 -4.05 -25.74 -6.28
C TYR A 11 -5.12 -25.06 -5.41
N VAL A 12 -6.36 -25.07 -5.90
CA VAL A 12 -7.53 -24.49 -5.21
C VAL A 12 -8.66 -25.51 -5.18
N SER A 13 -9.46 -25.50 -4.11
CA SER A 13 -10.72 -26.24 -4.02
C SER A 13 -11.84 -25.25 -3.71
N TYR A 14 -12.79 -25.12 -4.62
CA TYR A 14 -13.99 -24.31 -4.43
C TYR A 14 -15.11 -25.19 -3.88
N ARG A 15 -15.75 -24.78 -2.77
CA ARG A 15 -16.86 -25.53 -2.13
C ARG A 15 -16.56 -27.01 -1.83
N ARG A 16 -15.30 -27.33 -1.50
CA ARG A 16 -14.82 -28.69 -1.21
C ARG A 16 -14.90 -29.66 -2.41
N GLU A 17 -14.95 -29.13 -3.63
CA GLU A 17 -14.81 -29.93 -4.85
C GLU A 17 -13.35 -30.40 -5.05
N ALA A 18 -13.13 -31.23 -6.07
CA ALA A 18 -11.80 -31.70 -6.43
C ALA A 18 -10.83 -30.53 -6.68
N PHE A 19 -9.58 -30.68 -6.25
CA PHE A 19 -8.56 -29.66 -6.42
C PHE A 19 -8.29 -29.41 -7.90
N ALA A 20 -8.33 -28.14 -8.29
CA ALA A 20 -7.94 -27.67 -9.60
C ALA A 20 -6.62 -26.90 -9.49
N GLN A 21 -5.72 -27.09 -10.46
CA GLN A 21 -4.49 -26.29 -10.53
C GLN A 21 -4.83 -24.87 -10.98
N ILE A 22 -4.33 -23.87 -10.27
CA ILE A 22 -4.55 -22.47 -10.65
C ILE A 22 -3.83 -22.12 -11.95
N LYS A 23 -4.30 -21.07 -12.62
CA LYS A 23 -3.78 -20.56 -13.88
C LYS A 23 -3.42 -19.09 -13.72
N LEU A 24 -2.13 -18.84 -13.56
CA LEU A 24 -1.52 -17.52 -13.72
C LEU A 24 -1.17 -17.27 -15.21
N PRO A 25 -0.96 -16.02 -15.64
CA PRO A 25 -0.51 -15.71 -17.00
C PRO A 25 0.74 -16.50 -17.40
N LYS A 26 0.81 -16.97 -18.66
CA LYS A 26 1.85 -17.93 -19.12
C LYS A 26 3.29 -17.48 -18.86
N TYR A 27 3.54 -16.18 -18.93
CA TYR A 27 4.86 -15.58 -18.76
C TYR A 27 5.24 -15.34 -17.29
N SER A 28 4.29 -15.45 -16.36
CA SER A 28 4.58 -15.37 -14.94
C SER A 28 5.35 -16.61 -14.47
N LEU A 29 6.46 -16.36 -13.77
CA LEU A 29 7.26 -17.39 -13.13
C LEU A 29 7.15 -17.16 -11.62
N PRO A 30 6.15 -17.75 -10.95
CA PRO A 30 5.98 -17.55 -9.52
C PRO A 30 7.14 -18.17 -8.75
N LYS A 31 7.74 -17.38 -7.87
CA LYS A 31 8.72 -17.78 -6.87
C LYS A 31 8.03 -18.02 -5.53
N ASP A 32 7.14 -17.12 -5.14
CA ASP A 32 6.32 -17.21 -3.92
C ASP A 32 4.93 -16.62 -4.15
N MET A 33 3.95 -17.02 -3.33
CA MET A 33 2.56 -16.58 -3.40
C MET A 33 1.92 -16.46 -2.02
N HIS A 34 1.23 -15.34 -1.77
CA HIS A 34 0.44 -15.09 -0.58
C HIS A 34 -1.03 -14.82 -0.93
N ILE A 35 -1.94 -15.39 -0.15
CA ILE A 35 -3.37 -15.06 -0.24
C ILE A 35 -3.64 -13.83 0.62
N ILE A 36 -4.11 -12.76 -0.01
CA ILE A 36 -4.43 -11.50 0.65
C ILE A 36 -5.87 -11.52 1.19
N SER A 37 -6.82 -11.91 0.34
CA SER A 37 -8.24 -11.93 0.68
C SER A 37 -8.98 -12.97 -0.15
N THR A 38 -10.04 -13.55 0.42
CA THR A 38 -10.92 -14.51 -0.25
C THR A 38 -12.39 -14.03 -0.25
N ASN A 39 -12.58 -12.72 -0.13
CA ASN A 39 -13.89 -12.08 0.02
C ASN A 39 -14.67 -12.00 -1.31
N GLU A 40 -16.00 -12.17 -1.22
CA GLU A 40 -16.96 -12.04 -2.34
C GLU A 40 -16.72 -13.00 -3.52
N ASN A 41 -16.47 -14.28 -3.21
CA ASN A 41 -16.25 -15.35 -4.20
C ASN A 41 -15.03 -15.14 -5.09
N GLN A 42 -14.10 -14.25 -4.77
CA GLN A 42 -12.87 -14.06 -5.50
C GLN A 42 -11.68 -14.18 -4.56
N VAL A 43 -10.55 -14.62 -5.11
CA VAL A 43 -9.27 -14.71 -4.42
C VAL A 43 -8.39 -13.57 -4.90
N PHE A 44 -7.92 -12.77 -3.96
CA PHE A 44 -6.91 -11.76 -4.17
C PHE A 44 -5.58 -12.29 -3.64
N ALA A 45 -4.59 -12.39 -4.52
CA ALA A 45 -3.32 -13.00 -4.22
C ALA A 45 -2.17 -12.09 -4.65
N ALA A 46 -1.09 -12.10 -3.89
CA ALA A 46 0.17 -11.47 -4.26
C ALA A 46 1.17 -12.54 -4.67
N VAL A 47 1.85 -12.33 -5.78
CA VAL A 47 2.81 -13.27 -6.35
C VAL A 47 4.12 -12.54 -6.60
N GLN A 48 5.21 -13.07 -6.06
CA GLN A 48 6.55 -12.61 -6.40
C GLN A 48 7.07 -13.45 -7.56
N GLU A 49 7.52 -12.78 -8.62
CA GLU A 49 8.12 -13.45 -9.78
C GLU A 49 9.64 -13.59 -9.61
N TRP A 50 10.25 -14.55 -10.32
CA TRP A 50 11.68 -14.87 -10.18
C TRP A 50 12.63 -13.71 -10.51
N ASN A 51 12.21 -12.77 -11.35
CA ASN A 51 12.96 -11.57 -11.72
C ASN A 51 12.75 -10.40 -10.75
N GLN A 52 11.91 -10.56 -9.73
CA GLN A 52 11.62 -9.55 -8.71
C GLN A 52 12.32 -9.91 -7.39
N ASN A 53 12.86 -8.89 -6.71
CA ASN A 53 13.49 -9.06 -5.39
C ASN A 53 12.60 -8.50 -4.27
N ASP A 54 12.24 -7.22 -4.38
CA ASP A 54 11.55 -6.48 -3.31
C ASP A 54 10.16 -6.01 -3.76
N THR A 55 9.60 -6.68 -4.76
CA THR A 55 8.27 -6.38 -5.29
C THR A 55 7.42 -7.63 -5.48
N TYR A 56 6.10 -7.43 -5.43
CA TYR A 56 5.06 -8.42 -5.69
C TYR A 56 4.05 -7.87 -6.71
N ASN A 57 3.52 -8.77 -7.53
CA ASN A 57 2.40 -8.49 -8.43
C ASN A 57 1.10 -8.98 -7.77
N LEU A 58 0.06 -8.15 -7.79
CA LEU A 58 -1.28 -8.53 -7.34
C LEU A 58 -2.07 -9.15 -8.47
N TYR A 59 -2.80 -10.20 -8.11
CA TYR A 59 -3.67 -10.93 -9.00
C TYR A 59 -5.05 -11.11 -8.37
N ILE A 60 -6.09 -11.00 -9.19
CA ILE A 60 -7.46 -11.30 -8.82
C ILE A 60 -7.97 -12.51 -9.61
N SER A 61 -8.67 -13.42 -8.92
CA SER A 61 -9.20 -14.63 -9.54
C SER A 61 -10.59 -14.46 -10.14
N ASP A 62 -10.97 -15.43 -10.98
CA ASP A 62 -12.37 -15.74 -11.28
C ASP A 62 -13.12 -16.24 -10.04
N THR A 63 -14.43 -16.45 -10.18
CA THR A 63 -15.32 -16.84 -9.07
C THR A 63 -15.02 -18.21 -8.45
N ARG A 64 -14.23 -19.03 -9.15
CA ARG A 64 -13.79 -20.36 -8.70
C ARG A 64 -12.38 -20.37 -8.13
N GLY A 65 -11.63 -19.26 -8.21
CA GLY A 65 -10.25 -19.18 -7.74
C GLY A 65 -9.24 -19.86 -8.66
N ILE A 66 -9.62 -20.19 -9.90
CA ILE A 66 -8.79 -20.96 -10.83
C ILE A 66 -8.00 -20.03 -11.75
N TYR A 67 -8.65 -19.05 -12.37
CA TYR A 67 -8.02 -18.18 -13.36
C TYR A 67 -7.68 -16.85 -12.73
N PHE A 68 -6.41 -16.47 -12.76
CA PHE A 68 -5.93 -15.22 -12.18
C PHE A 68 -5.57 -14.21 -13.27
N THR A 69 -5.94 -12.96 -13.03
CA THR A 69 -5.63 -11.81 -13.88
C THR A 69 -4.87 -10.77 -13.09
N LEU A 70 -3.93 -10.09 -13.76
CA LEU A 70 -3.09 -9.08 -13.14
C LEU A 70 -3.94 -7.86 -12.71
N ALA A 71 -3.86 -7.51 -11.44
CA ALA A 71 -4.54 -6.36 -10.84
C ALA A 71 -3.59 -5.17 -10.64
N MET A 72 -2.34 -5.43 -10.23
CA MET A 72 -1.34 -4.39 -10.03
C MET A 72 0.07 -4.98 -10.10
N GLU A 73 1.01 -4.26 -10.71
CA GLU A 73 2.42 -4.67 -10.75
C GLU A 73 3.24 -3.93 -9.70
N ASN A 74 4.36 -4.56 -9.31
CA ASN A 74 5.43 -3.93 -8.55
C ASN A 74 5.01 -3.28 -7.22
N ILE A 75 4.13 -3.93 -6.47
CA ILE A 75 3.88 -3.50 -5.08
C ILE A 75 5.14 -3.73 -4.27
N LYS A 76 5.54 -2.69 -3.53
CA LYS A 76 6.70 -2.73 -2.64
C LYS A 76 6.46 -3.78 -1.56
N SER A 77 7.47 -4.61 -1.35
CA SER A 77 7.56 -5.47 -0.18
C SER A 77 8.75 -5.07 0.66
N SER A 78 8.61 -5.22 1.97
CA SER A 78 9.69 -5.05 2.94
C SER A 78 9.85 -6.31 3.77
N ARG A 79 11.01 -6.46 4.41
CA ARG A 79 11.22 -7.51 5.41
C ARG A 79 10.92 -6.93 6.78
N GLY A 80 10.03 -7.59 7.52
CA GLY A 80 9.82 -7.33 8.94
C GLY A 80 11.04 -7.75 9.77
N LEU A 81 11.05 -7.40 11.06
CA LEU A 81 12.21 -7.63 11.94
C LEU A 81 12.51 -9.13 12.15
N VAL A 82 11.49 -10.00 12.01
CA VAL A 82 11.63 -11.46 12.13
C VAL A 82 11.91 -12.11 10.77
N GLY A 83 12.23 -11.32 9.73
CA GLY A 83 12.48 -11.79 8.38
C GLY A 83 11.23 -12.19 7.59
N ASN A 84 10.03 -11.96 8.15
CA ASN A 84 8.76 -12.14 7.44
C ASN A 84 8.60 -11.10 6.34
N ILE A 85 8.05 -11.51 5.20
CA ILE A 85 7.75 -10.61 4.10
C ILE A 85 6.48 -9.84 4.42
N ILE A 86 6.54 -8.52 4.31
CA ILE A 86 5.40 -7.61 4.46
C ILE A 86 5.17 -6.97 3.10
N ILE A 87 3.98 -7.18 2.54
CA ILE A 87 3.55 -6.53 1.31
C ILE A 87 2.91 -5.21 1.72
N GLU A 88 3.37 -4.08 1.16
CA GLU A 88 2.84 -2.75 1.49
C GLU A 88 1.46 -2.52 0.83
N LEU A 89 0.48 -3.26 1.34
CA LEU A 89 -0.92 -3.27 0.95
C LEU A 89 -1.79 -3.18 2.20
N TYR A 90 -2.84 -2.37 2.16
CA TYR A 90 -3.76 -2.15 3.27
C TYR A 90 -5.22 -2.25 2.79
N GLU A 91 -6.00 -3.13 3.42
CA GLU A 91 -7.45 -3.21 3.24
C GLU A 91 -8.14 -2.25 4.21
N VAL A 92 -8.98 -1.35 3.70
CA VAL A 92 -9.72 -0.40 4.54
C VAL A 92 -10.86 -1.12 5.26
N ALA A 93 -10.83 -1.10 6.59
CA ALA A 93 -11.85 -1.74 7.41
C ALA A 93 -13.21 -1.03 7.28
N GLY A 94 -14.29 -1.80 7.36
CA GLY A 94 -15.67 -1.30 7.28
C GLY A 94 -16.19 -1.03 5.87
N ILE A 95 -15.33 -0.97 4.84
CA ILE A 95 -15.75 -0.84 3.44
C ILE A 95 -15.01 -1.85 2.57
N LYS A 96 -15.75 -2.86 2.08
CA LYS A 96 -15.18 -3.92 1.25
C LYS A 96 -14.74 -3.38 -0.10
N GLY A 97 -13.58 -3.85 -0.55
CA GLY A 97 -13.06 -3.58 -1.90
C GLY A 97 -12.21 -2.33 -2.04
N ILE A 98 -12.01 -1.59 -0.95
CA ILE A 98 -11.04 -0.49 -0.90
C ILE A 98 -9.69 -1.00 -0.42
N PHE A 99 -8.67 -0.82 -1.27
CA PHE A 99 -7.29 -1.15 -0.93
C PHE A 99 -6.36 0.02 -1.23
N LEU A 100 -5.36 0.19 -0.37
CA LEU A 100 -4.25 1.11 -0.54
C LEU A 100 -2.97 0.31 -0.76
N ALA A 101 -2.15 0.69 -1.73
CA ALA A 101 -0.93 -0.02 -2.09
C ALA A 101 0.21 0.95 -2.37
N ASN A 102 1.40 0.63 -1.89
CA ASN A 102 2.62 1.32 -2.29
C ASN A 102 3.26 0.58 -3.46
N LYS A 103 3.29 1.25 -4.62
CA LYS A 103 3.91 0.75 -5.85
C LYS A 103 5.31 1.29 -5.97
N LYS A 104 6.28 0.42 -6.26
CA LYS A 104 7.60 0.83 -6.72
C LYS A 104 7.60 0.94 -8.24
N VAL A 105 7.88 2.13 -8.77
CA VAL A 105 8.08 2.38 -10.21
C VAL A 105 9.48 2.97 -10.35
N ASP A 106 10.34 2.28 -11.08
CA ASP A 106 11.79 2.53 -11.08
C ASP A 106 12.33 2.49 -9.65
N ASP A 107 12.81 3.61 -9.11
CA ASP A 107 13.24 3.72 -7.71
C ASP A 107 12.29 4.57 -6.85
N GLN A 108 11.20 5.08 -7.43
CA GLN A 108 10.21 5.89 -6.73
C GLN A 108 9.09 5.02 -6.16
N VAL A 109 8.68 5.31 -4.93
CA VAL A 109 7.54 4.65 -4.30
C VAL A 109 6.35 5.60 -4.29
N LYS A 110 5.22 5.17 -4.83
CA LYS A 110 3.98 5.97 -4.88
C LYS A 110 2.80 5.18 -4.32
N THR A 111 1.95 5.84 -3.54
CA THR A 111 0.74 5.26 -2.98
C THR A 111 -0.43 5.37 -3.95
N TYR A 112 -1.12 4.24 -4.16
CA TYR A 112 -2.31 4.12 -4.98
C TYR A 112 -3.48 3.60 -4.15
N ILE A 113 -4.69 3.95 -4.58
CA ILE A 113 -5.94 3.45 -4.03
C ILE A 113 -6.78 2.81 -5.14
N THR A 114 -7.50 1.76 -4.78
CA THR A 114 -8.57 1.16 -5.59
C THR A 114 -9.84 1.12 -4.76
N TYR A 115 -10.99 1.25 -5.43
CA TYR A 115 -12.33 1.08 -4.83
C TYR A 115 -13.07 -0.12 -5.40
N ASN A 116 -12.44 -0.85 -6.32
CA ASN A 116 -13.05 -1.94 -7.06
C ASN A 116 -12.15 -3.17 -7.06
N LYS A 117 -11.54 -3.46 -5.89
CA LYS A 117 -10.75 -4.67 -5.64
C LYS A 117 -9.58 -4.86 -6.59
N GLY A 118 -8.96 -3.76 -6.97
CA GLY A 118 -7.73 -3.76 -7.77
C GLY A 118 -7.96 -3.86 -9.28
N ARG A 119 -9.19 -3.66 -9.77
CA ARG A 119 -9.43 -3.51 -11.21
C ARG A 119 -8.86 -2.19 -11.73
N ASP A 120 -9.11 -1.09 -11.03
CA ASP A 120 -8.59 0.24 -11.35
C ASP A 120 -7.89 0.84 -10.12
N TRP A 121 -6.73 1.45 -10.36
CA TRP A 121 -5.90 2.10 -9.35
C TRP A 121 -5.64 3.54 -9.72
N ARG A 122 -5.67 4.43 -8.73
CA ARG A 122 -5.33 5.85 -8.90
C ARG A 122 -4.41 6.33 -7.80
N LEU A 123 -3.61 7.35 -8.09
CA LEU A 123 -2.83 8.06 -7.08
C LEU A 123 -3.76 8.77 -6.09
N LEU A 124 -3.29 8.96 -4.87
CA LEU A 124 -4.01 9.75 -3.87
C LEU A 124 -3.88 11.25 -4.18
N GLN A 125 -5.02 11.93 -4.16
CA GLN A 125 -5.05 13.39 -4.24
C GLN A 125 -4.46 13.96 -2.94
N ALA A 126 -3.57 14.94 -3.07
CA ALA A 126 -3.10 15.72 -1.92
C ALA A 126 -4.25 16.59 -1.36
N PRO A 127 -4.25 16.91 -0.06
CA PRO A 127 -5.18 17.90 0.49
C PRO A 127 -5.12 19.23 -0.25
N ASP A 128 -6.25 19.91 -0.42
CA ASP A 128 -6.29 21.22 -1.10
C ASP A 128 -5.63 22.34 -0.29
N VAL A 129 -5.59 22.18 1.05
CA VAL A 129 -5.04 23.16 1.99
C VAL A 129 -4.14 22.52 3.04
N ASP A 130 -3.15 23.28 3.51
CA ASP A 130 -2.26 22.90 4.60
C ASP A 130 -2.90 23.15 5.99
N LEU A 131 -2.16 22.87 7.06
CA LEU A 131 -2.60 23.10 8.45
C LEU A 131 -2.89 24.58 8.78
N ARG A 132 -2.36 25.52 8.00
CA ARG A 132 -2.53 26.97 8.17
C ARG A 132 -3.63 27.51 7.25
N GLY A 133 -4.26 26.66 6.44
CA GLY A 133 -5.26 27.03 5.46
C GLY A 133 -4.71 27.59 4.14
N ASN A 134 -3.40 27.51 3.89
CA ASN A 134 -2.83 27.92 2.61
C ASN A 134 -3.09 26.84 1.55
N PRO A 135 -3.29 27.22 0.27
CA PRO A 135 -3.49 26.26 -0.79
C PRO A 135 -2.22 25.41 -1.02
N VAL A 136 -2.39 24.10 -1.16
CA VAL A 136 -1.31 23.17 -1.49
C VAL A 136 -1.24 23.00 -3.00
N HIS A 137 -0.12 23.41 -3.61
CA HIS A 137 0.12 23.24 -5.04
C HIS A 137 0.75 21.88 -5.35
N CYS A 138 -0.06 20.82 -5.32
CA CYS A 138 0.37 19.47 -5.62
C CYS A 138 -0.56 18.84 -6.67
N LEU A 139 -0.05 18.65 -7.89
CA LEU A 139 -0.84 18.21 -9.04
C LEU A 139 -0.40 16.83 -9.55
N LEU A 140 -1.38 15.96 -9.77
CA LEU A 140 -1.19 14.67 -10.40
C LEU A 140 -0.70 14.81 -11.85
N PRO A 141 0.10 13.86 -12.37
CA PRO A 141 0.65 12.67 -11.68
C PRO A 141 2.03 12.92 -11.03
N PHE A 142 2.51 14.16 -11.05
CA PHE A 142 3.87 14.52 -10.63
C PHE A 142 3.99 14.69 -9.12
N CYS A 143 2.91 15.12 -8.47
CA CYS A 143 2.82 15.25 -7.02
C CYS A 143 1.51 14.62 -6.53
N SER A 144 1.56 13.86 -5.44
CA SER A 144 0.43 13.19 -4.80
C SER A 144 0.65 13.02 -3.30
N LEU A 145 -0.39 12.58 -2.59
CA LEU A 145 -0.23 12.10 -1.22
C LEU A 145 0.35 10.68 -1.21
N HIS A 146 1.31 10.44 -0.33
CA HIS A 146 1.97 9.15 -0.14
C HIS A 146 1.90 8.74 1.32
N LEU A 147 1.55 7.49 1.59
CA LEU A 147 1.28 6.99 2.94
C LEU A 147 2.24 5.86 3.32
N HIS A 148 2.68 5.89 4.58
CA HIS A 148 3.39 4.79 5.21
C HIS A 148 2.38 3.70 5.60
N LEU A 149 2.25 2.68 4.74
CA LEU A 149 1.34 1.56 4.96
C LEU A 149 1.93 0.50 5.92
N GLN A 150 3.25 0.50 6.08
CA GLN A 150 3.95 -0.47 6.92
C GLN A 150 3.81 -0.15 8.41
N ILE A 151 3.77 -1.20 9.23
CA ILE A 151 3.99 -1.12 10.66
C ILE A 151 5.49 -0.99 10.91
N SER A 152 5.94 0.18 11.35
CA SER A 152 7.24 0.30 11.99
C SER A 152 7.16 -0.28 13.40
N GLU A 153 8.02 -1.24 13.74
CA GLU A 153 8.12 -1.78 15.11
C GLU A 153 8.83 -0.81 16.08
N ASN A 154 9.38 0.30 15.58
CA ASN A 154 9.93 1.36 16.43
C ASN A 154 8.78 2.19 17.04
N PRO A 155 8.65 2.26 18.38
CA PRO A 155 7.62 3.08 19.03
C PRO A 155 7.81 4.59 18.82
N TYR A 156 8.97 5.02 18.32
CA TYR A 156 9.30 6.43 18.05
C TYR A 156 9.17 6.82 16.56
N SER A 157 8.81 5.89 15.67
CA SER A 157 8.56 6.22 14.26
C SER A 157 7.11 6.58 14.00
N SER A 158 6.90 7.28 12.88
CA SER A 158 5.60 7.78 12.42
C SER A 158 4.51 6.70 12.47
N GLY A 159 3.37 7.07 13.06
CA GLY A 159 2.26 6.17 13.36
C GLY A 159 1.67 5.42 12.17
N ARG A 160 1.06 4.27 12.46
CA ARG A 160 0.48 3.31 11.50
C ARG A 160 -0.70 3.92 10.73
N ILE A 161 -0.93 3.43 9.50
CA ILE A 161 -2.26 3.50 8.90
C ILE A 161 -3.26 2.69 9.74
N SER A 162 -4.43 3.27 9.98
CA SER A 162 -5.48 2.69 10.83
C SER A 162 -6.87 3.05 10.29
N SER A 163 -7.73 2.05 10.28
CA SER A 163 -9.16 2.12 9.98
C SER A 163 -9.86 1.06 10.83
N LYS A 164 -11.15 1.26 11.13
CA LYS A 164 -11.95 0.38 12.00
C LYS A 164 -13.31 0.12 11.39
N GLU A 165 -13.82 -1.09 11.54
CA GLU A 165 -15.17 -1.45 11.10
C GLU A 165 -16.26 -0.64 11.82
N THR A 166 -16.00 -0.18 13.05
CA THR A 166 -16.91 0.67 13.83
C THR A 166 -16.96 2.13 13.35
N ALA A 167 -16.04 2.54 12.47
CA ALA A 167 -16.02 3.86 11.85
C ALA A 167 -15.75 3.74 10.34
N PRO A 168 -16.70 3.18 9.55
CA PRO A 168 -16.51 3.00 8.12
C PRO A 168 -16.19 4.31 7.41
N GLY A 169 -15.20 4.29 6.52
CA GLY A 169 -14.75 5.47 5.78
C GLY A 169 -13.70 6.33 6.51
N LEU A 170 -13.52 6.13 7.82
CA LEU A 170 -12.47 6.79 8.59
C LEU A 170 -11.13 6.07 8.40
N VAL A 171 -10.15 6.77 7.84
CA VAL A 171 -8.79 6.28 7.67
C VAL A 171 -7.82 7.33 8.18
N VAL A 172 -6.92 6.95 9.08
CA VAL A 172 -5.84 7.81 9.60
C VAL A 172 -4.52 7.18 9.19
N ALA A 173 -3.59 7.95 8.65
CA ALA A 173 -2.29 7.46 8.21
C ALA A 173 -1.21 8.53 8.36
N THR A 174 0.04 8.11 8.49
CA THR A 174 1.18 9.01 8.31
C THR A 174 1.71 8.93 6.89
N GLY A 175 2.30 10.02 6.42
CA GLY A 175 2.70 10.13 5.03
C GLY A 175 3.35 11.45 4.72
N ASN A 176 3.59 11.71 3.45
CA ASN A 176 4.12 12.97 2.94
C ASN A 176 3.41 13.35 1.63
N ILE A 177 3.46 14.63 1.28
CA ILE A 177 2.99 15.14 -0.01
C ILE A 177 4.23 15.37 -0.87
N GLY A 178 4.25 14.87 -2.11
CA GLY A 178 5.40 15.05 -2.98
C GLY A 178 5.37 14.16 -4.20
N SER A 179 6.52 14.01 -4.85
CA SER A 179 6.69 13.14 -6.02
C SER A 179 6.83 11.66 -5.68
N GLU A 180 7.18 11.33 -4.43
CA GLU A 180 7.34 9.97 -3.95
C GLU A 180 7.20 9.88 -2.43
N LEU A 181 7.04 8.67 -1.91
CA LEU A 181 7.02 8.37 -0.48
C LEU A 181 8.40 8.69 0.12
N SER A 182 8.42 9.59 1.10
CA SER A 182 9.61 10.01 1.83
C SER A 182 9.47 9.74 3.33
N TYR A 183 10.61 9.63 4.00
CA TYR A 183 10.70 9.62 5.46
C TYR A 183 11.02 11.00 6.05
N THR A 184 11.17 12.02 5.21
CA THR A 184 11.23 13.44 5.59
C THR A 184 9.85 14.07 5.46
N ASP A 185 9.62 15.19 6.17
CA ASP A 185 8.40 16.01 6.04
C ASP A 185 7.11 15.21 6.24
N ILE A 186 7.15 14.30 7.22
CA ILE A 186 6.03 13.42 7.53
C ILE A 186 4.93 14.22 8.24
N GLY A 187 3.70 14.07 7.75
CA GLY A 187 2.48 14.54 8.39
C GLY A 187 1.54 13.40 8.75
N VAL A 188 0.59 13.70 9.64
CA VAL A 188 -0.57 12.86 9.94
C VAL A 188 -1.73 13.32 9.06
N PHE A 189 -2.34 12.39 8.34
CA PHE A 189 -3.46 12.64 7.43
C PHE A 189 -4.67 11.81 7.84
N ILE A 190 -5.85 12.37 7.60
CA ILE A 190 -7.13 11.73 7.84
C ILE A 190 -8.03 11.82 6.61
N SER A 191 -8.73 10.73 6.34
CA SER A 191 -9.84 10.67 5.41
C SER A 191 -11.10 10.25 6.17
N SER A 192 -12.25 10.81 5.77
CA SER A 192 -13.56 10.49 6.33
C SER A 192 -14.52 9.89 5.29
N ASP A 193 -14.05 9.68 4.06
CA ASP A 193 -14.83 9.21 2.92
C ASP A 193 -14.17 8.00 2.23
N GLY A 194 -13.44 7.18 3.00
CA GLY A 194 -12.82 5.94 2.51
C GLY A 194 -11.57 6.17 1.67
N GLY A 195 -10.83 7.25 1.92
CA GLY A 195 -9.58 7.59 1.25
C GLY A 195 -9.75 8.39 -0.03
N ASN A 196 -10.95 8.94 -0.29
CA ASN A 196 -11.22 9.74 -1.49
C ASN A 196 -10.76 11.19 -1.35
N THR A 197 -10.96 11.80 -0.18
CA THR A 197 -10.40 13.09 0.21
C THR A 197 -9.57 12.94 1.48
N TRP A 198 -8.50 13.72 1.58
CA TRP A 198 -7.58 13.71 2.71
C TRP A 198 -7.41 15.12 3.27
N ARG A 199 -7.21 15.20 4.58
CA ARG A 199 -6.85 16.44 5.30
C ARG A 199 -5.64 16.17 6.15
N GLN A 200 -4.76 17.15 6.27
CA GLN A 200 -3.65 17.08 7.21
C GLN A 200 -4.14 17.45 8.61
N LEU A 201 -3.68 16.71 9.63
CA LEU A 201 -3.97 16.96 11.05
C LEU A 201 -2.78 17.56 11.79
N GLU A 202 -1.56 17.09 11.49
CA GLU A 202 -0.35 17.51 12.19
C GLU A 202 0.90 17.26 11.31
N SER A 203 1.97 18.01 11.56
CA SER A 203 3.33 17.72 11.06
C SER A 203 4.12 16.99 12.15
N VAL A 204 4.65 15.81 11.85
CA VAL A 204 5.39 14.97 12.82
C VAL A 204 6.76 15.55 13.17
N PHE A 205 7.37 16.31 12.25
CA PHE A 205 8.53 17.13 12.55
C PHE A 205 8.11 18.60 12.51
N PRO A 206 8.12 19.32 13.64
CA PRO A 206 8.00 20.77 13.59
C PRO A 206 9.23 21.28 12.83
N GLU A 207 9.03 22.18 11.86
CA GLU A 207 10.13 22.99 11.37
C GLU A 207 10.83 23.59 12.58
N ARG A 208 12.14 23.32 12.75
CA ARG A 208 12.91 24.03 13.77
C ARG A 208 12.77 25.53 13.47
N PRO A 209 12.27 26.37 14.38
CA PRO A 209 12.32 27.81 14.15
C PRO A 209 13.79 28.22 14.06
N MET A 210 14.19 28.73 12.90
CA MET A 210 15.45 29.43 12.72
C MET A 210 15.28 30.85 13.27
N SER A 211 15.74 31.10 14.50
CA SER A 211 16.34 32.38 14.93
C SER A 211 16.52 32.44 16.45
N PHE A 212 17.77 32.52 16.89
CA PHE A 212 18.22 33.51 17.87
C PHE A 212 19.62 33.94 17.41
N GLU A 213 19.69 34.96 16.57
CA GLU A 213 20.78 35.94 16.69
C GLU A 213 20.44 36.72 17.97
N GLU A 214 21.29 36.59 18.99
CA GLU A 214 21.31 37.57 20.07
C GLU A 214 22.66 38.28 19.99
N GLU A 215 22.53 39.59 19.83
CA GLU A 215 23.56 40.57 19.56
C GLU A 215 24.63 40.54 20.65
N ALA A 216 25.88 40.31 20.24
CA ALA A 216 27.02 40.83 20.98
C ALA A 216 27.13 42.33 20.69
N ASN A 217 26.50 43.16 21.52
CA ASN A 217 26.86 44.57 21.68
C ASN A 217 26.25 45.15 22.97
N GLY A 218 27.11 45.48 23.94
CA GLY A 218 26.77 46.17 25.19
C GLY A 218 27.75 45.88 26.30
#